data_AF-A0A2V6QX23-F1
#
_entry.id   AF-A0A2V6QX23-F1
#
_cell.length_a   1.000
_cell.length_b   1.000
_cell.length_c   1.000
_cell.angle_alpha   90.00
_cell.angle_beta   90.00
_cell.angle_gamma   90.00
#
_symmetry.space_group_name_H-M   'P 1'
#
loop_
_entity.id
_entity.type
_entity.pdbx_description
1 polymer ?
#
loop_
_entity_poly.entity_id
_entity_poly.type
_entity_poly.pdbx_seq_one_letter_code
_entity_poly.pdbx_strand_id
1 'polypeptide(L)'
;MHSTYPENVQEHSLRVAQIAHALAIVRNRVFGGCVSPERTAVLALYHDVSEVLTGDLPSPVKEFNPEIKRAYHAIEAASKAKLLAMIPDALRPDYEPCLLPGDRDREHRALVTAADKLCAYLKCLEEMSAGNPEFAQAERALRRSVEDLDLPEVRYFLETFVPSFRLTLDELK
;
A
#
# COMPACT_ATOMS: atom_id res chain seq x y z
N MET A 1 -12.66 0.35 -13.97
CA MET A 1 -12.40 -1.08 -14.27
C MET A 1 -13.39 -1.86 -13.44
N HIS A 2 -14.16 -2.74 -14.07
CA HIS A 2 -15.07 -3.62 -13.36
C HIS A 2 -14.25 -4.75 -12.73
N SER A 3 -14.32 -4.91 -11.41
CA SER A 3 -13.60 -5.98 -10.69
C SER A 3 -14.47 -7.23 -10.62
N THR A 4 -13.90 -8.40 -10.93
CA THR A 4 -14.57 -9.70 -10.75
C THR A 4 -14.89 -9.97 -9.28
N TYR A 5 -14.01 -9.51 -8.37
CA TYR A 5 -14.29 -9.47 -6.93
C TYR A 5 -13.96 -8.07 -6.38
N PRO A 6 -14.94 -7.35 -5.80
CA PRO A 6 -14.67 -6.03 -5.22
C PRO A 6 -13.74 -6.15 -4.01
N GLU A 7 -12.72 -5.30 -3.97
CA GLU A 7 -11.80 -5.16 -2.82
C GLU A 7 -12.15 -3.86 -2.09
N ASN A 8 -12.31 -3.93 -0.77
CA ASN A 8 -12.57 -2.75 0.05
C ASN A 8 -11.29 -2.26 0.76
N VAL A 9 -11.33 -1.03 1.29
CA VAL A 9 -10.18 -0.38 1.94
C VAL A 9 -9.61 -1.19 3.10
N GLN A 10 -10.43 -1.95 3.85
CA GLN A 10 -9.94 -2.78 4.96
C GLN A 10 -9.18 -4.01 4.47
N GLU A 11 -9.68 -4.67 3.42
CA GLU A 11 -9.00 -5.80 2.77
C GLU A 11 -7.66 -5.36 2.17
N HIS A 12 -7.67 -4.24 1.44
CA HIS A 12 -6.46 -3.62 0.91
C HIS A 12 -5.47 -3.26 2.04
N SER A 13 -5.92 -2.55 3.07
CA SER A 13 -5.07 -2.15 4.19
C SER A 13 -4.43 -3.33 4.91
N LEU A 14 -5.16 -4.43 5.10
CA LEU A 14 -4.59 -5.65 5.69
C LEU A 14 -3.51 -6.25 4.79
N ARG A 15 -3.77 -6.34 3.47
CA ARG A 15 -2.82 -6.88 2.49
C ARG A 15 -1.57 -6.00 2.42
N VAL A 16 -1.71 -4.67 2.37
CA VAL A 16 -0.60 -3.72 2.41
C VAL A 16 0.22 -3.90 3.69
N ALA A 17 -0.43 -4.06 4.85
CA ALA A 17 0.29 -4.29 6.11
C ALA A 17 1.10 -5.59 6.11
N GLN A 18 0.55 -6.69 5.58
CA GLN A 18 1.27 -7.96 5.47
C GLN A 18 2.48 -7.86 4.53
N ILE A 19 2.31 -7.22 3.37
CA ILE A 19 3.41 -7.05 2.40
C ILE A 19 4.46 -6.08 2.96
N ALA A 20 4.07 -4.95 3.54
CA ALA A 20 5.01 -3.98 4.09
C ALA A 20 5.84 -4.58 5.24
N HIS A 21 5.21 -5.40 6.10
CA HIS A 21 5.89 -6.19 7.11
C HIS A 21 6.90 -7.17 6.49
N ALA A 22 6.53 -7.90 5.44
CA ALA A 22 7.43 -8.82 4.74
C ALA A 22 8.61 -8.08 4.11
N LEU A 23 8.38 -6.94 3.46
CA LEU A 23 9.46 -6.11 2.89
C LEU A 23 10.43 -5.62 3.98
N ALA A 24 9.92 -5.21 5.15
CA ALA A 24 10.76 -4.82 6.28
C ALA A 24 11.63 -5.98 6.79
N ILE A 25 11.08 -7.19 6.87
CA ILE A 25 11.84 -8.40 7.23
C ILE A 25 12.93 -8.68 6.19
N VAL A 26 12.58 -8.65 4.89
CA VAL A 26 13.53 -8.89 3.81
C VAL A 26 14.65 -7.86 3.83
N ARG A 27 14.33 -6.57 3.99
CA ARG A 27 15.31 -5.48 4.12
C ARG A 27 16.30 -5.78 5.26
N ASN A 28 15.81 -6.16 6.42
CA ASN A 28 16.66 -6.44 7.57
C ASN A 28 17.49 -7.71 7.42
N ARG A 29 16.90 -8.80 6.91
CA ARG A 29 17.51 -10.14 6.89
C ARG A 29 18.41 -10.39 5.69
N VAL A 30 18.04 -9.85 4.53
CA VAL A 30 18.74 -10.11 3.26
C VAL A 30 19.66 -8.95 2.90
N PHE A 31 19.27 -7.72 3.22
CA PHE A 31 19.98 -6.50 2.80
C PHE A 31 20.61 -5.71 3.95
N GLY A 32 20.56 -6.23 5.20
CA GLY A 32 21.24 -5.65 6.35
C GLY A 32 20.68 -4.31 6.84
N GLY A 33 19.43 -3.98 6.49
CA GLY A 33 18.77 -2.76 6.99
C GLY A 33 18.35 -2.85 8.46
N CYS A 34 17.79 -1.75 8.98
CA CYS A 34 17.41 -1.62 10.38
C CYS A 34 16.08 -0.86 10.55
N VAL A 35 15.02 -1.39 9.96
CA VAL A 35 13.65 -0.89 10.15
C VAL A 35 12.87 -1.79 11.11
N SER A 36 11.84 -1.27 11.78
CA SER A 36 10.93 -2.14 12.56
C SER A 36 9.82 -2.67 11.65
N PRO A 37 9.70 -4.01 11.48
CA PRO A 37 8.59 -4.61 10.76
C PRO A 37 7.23 -4.27 11.38
N GLU A 38 7.15 -4.24 12.72
CA GLU A 38 5.92 -3.94 13.47
C GLU A 38 5.47 -2.50 13.21
N ARG A 39 6.39 -1.53 13.30
CA ARG A 39 6.09 -0.13 12.98
C ARG A 39 5.67 0.03 11.52
N THR A 40 6.32 -0.68 10.60
CA THR A 40 5.97 -0.65 9.17
C THR A 40 4.55 -1.19 8.94
N ALA A 41 4.19 -2.32 9.59
CA ALA A 41 2.86 -2.90 9.52
C ALA A 41 1.79 -1.95 10.09
N VAL A 42 2.06 -1.33 11.26
CA VAL A 42 1.12 -0.38 11.86
C VAL A 42 0.90 0.82 10.96
N LEU A 43 1.95 1.40 10.38
CA LEU A 43 1.80 2.52 9.45
C LEU A 43 0.98 2.13 8.20
N ALA A 44 1.18 0.91 7.69
CA ALA A 44 0.36 0.38 6.60
C ALA A 44 -1.12 0.19 7.00
N LEU A 45 -1.42 -0.24 8.22
CA LEU A 45 -2.81 -0.37 8.68
C LEU A 45 -3.57 0.97 8.65
N TYR A 46 -2.89 2.10 8.84
CA TYR A 46 -3.49 3.44 8.88
C TYR A 46 -3.26 4.27 7.60
N HIS A 47 -2.62 3.73 6.56
CA HIS A 47 -2.17 4.54 5.42
C HIS A 47 -3.33 5.24 4.68
N ASP A 48 -4.45 4.51 4.49
CA ASP A 48 -5.67 4.97 3.81
C ASP A 48 -6.80 5.36 4.77
N VAL A 49 -6.50 5.56 6.06
CA VAL A 49 -7.52 5.90 7.07
C VAL A 49 -8.33 7.17 6.73
N SER A 50 -7.75 8.10 5.96
CA SER A 50 -8.45 9.29 5.47
C SER A 50 -9.64 8.98 4.58
N GLU A 51 -9.63 7.82 3.91
CA GLU A 51 -10.68 7.42 2.96
C GLU A 51 -12.01 7.10 3.63
N VAL A 52 -12.03 6.92 4.96
CA VAL A 52 -13.26 6.90 5.75
C VAL A 52 -14.09 8.18 5.58
N LEU A 53 -13.43 9.32 5.37
CA LEU A 53 -14.10 10.62 5.20
C LEU A 53 -14.10 11.10 3.74
N THR A 54 -13.07 10.78 2.96
CA THR A 54 -12.94 11.25 1.58
C THR A 54 -13.62 10.34 0.56
N GLY A 55 -13.85 9.07 0.92
CA GLY A 55 -14.06 7.99 -0.03
C GLY A 55 -12.74 7.60 -0.72
N ASP A 56 -12.71 6.37 -1.23
CA ASP A 56 -11.64 5.93 -2.14
C ASP A 56 -11.81 6.66 -3.49
N LEU A 57 -10.69 7.16 -4.00
CA LEU A 57 -10.64 7.80 -5.30
C LEU A 57 -9.53 7.16 -6.15
N PRO A 58 -9.83 6.77 -7.40
CA PRO A 58 -8.85 6.17 -8.29
C PRO A 58 -7.62 7.06 -8.49
N SER A 59 -6.42 6.47 -8.46
CA SER A 59 -5.15 7.17 -8.64
C SER A 59 -5.08 8.06 -9.89
N PRO A 60 -5.63 7.66 -11.07
CA PRO A 60 -5.63 8.55 -12.25
C PRO A 60 -6.38 9.87 -12.04
N VAL A 61 -7.36 9.90 -11.13
CA VAL A 61 -8.08 11.13 -10.77
C VAL A 61 -7.27 11.94 -9.76
N LYS A 62 -6.68 11.28 -8.75
CA LYS A 62 -5.78 11.92 -7.76
C LYS A 62 -4.60 12.64 -8.45
N GLU A 63 -4.09 12.06 -9.54
CA GLU A 63 -2.91 12.54 -10.28
C GLU A 63 -3.21 13.32 -11.57
N PHE A 64 -4.47 13.70 -11.82
CA PHE A 64 -4.88 14.30 -13.11
C PHE A 64 -4.10 15.58 -13.48
N ASN A 65 -3.88 16.47 -12.51
CA ASN A 65 -3.03 17.64 -12.67
C ASN A 65 -2.47 18.12 -11.31
N PRO A 66 -1.47 19.04 -11.28
CA PRO A 66 -0.86 19.49 -10.04
C PRO A 66 -1.81 20.19 -9.06
N GLU A 67 -2.86 20.87 -9.55
CA GLU A 67 -3.83 21.57 -8.70
C GLU A 67 -4.74 20.59 -7.99
N ILE A 68 -5.27 19.61 -8.73
CA ILE A 68 -6.09 18.52 -8.22
C ILE A 68 -5.31 17.70 -7.19
N LYS A 69 -4.06 17.35 -7.50
CA LYS A 69 -3.19 16.62 -6.56
C LYS A 69 -2.99 17.38 -5.25
N ARG A 70 -2.71 18.69 -5.32
CA ARG A 70 -2.58 19.53 -4.11
C ARG A 70 -3.88 19.60 -3.32
N ALA A 71 -5.01 19.78 -3.99
CA ALA A 71 -6.31 19.82 -3.36
C ALA A 71 -6.63 18.50 -2.63
N TYR A 72 -6.35 17.36 -3.27
CA TYR A 72 -6.56 16.05 -2.65
C TYR A 72 -5.68 15.84 -1.42
N HIS A 73 -4.39 16.16 -1.49
CA HIS A 73 -3.53 16.07 -0.31
C HIS A 73 -3.98 16.98 0.84
N ALA A 74 -4.52 18.17 0.53
CA ALA A 74 -5.09 19.05 1.54
C ALA A 74 -6.34 18.42 2.20
N ILE A 75 -7.20 17.78 1.41
CA ILE A 75 -8.38 17.06 1.90
C ILE A 75 -7.97 15.86 2.77
N GLU A 76 -7.02 15.04 2.34
CA GLU A 76 -6.49 13.91 3.12
C GLU A 76 -5.90 14.37 4.46
N ALA A 77 -5.12 15.46 4.45
CA ALA A 77 -4.55 16.03 5.66
C ALA A 77 -5.62 16.54 6.62
N ALA A 78 -6.66 17.22 6.12
CA ALA A 78 -7.79 17.66 6.92
C ALA A 78 -8.58 16.48 7.51
N SER A 79 -8.77 15.40 6.73
CA SER A 79 -9.40 14.16 7.19
C SER A 79 -8.61 13.50 8.32
N LYS A 80 -7.29 13.37 8.17
CA LYS A 80 -6.40 12.81 9.21
C LYS A 80 -6.43 13.65 10.49
N ALA A 81 -6.36 14.98 10.38
CA ALA A 81 -6.47 15.88 11.53
C ALA A 81 -7.82 15.74 12.24
N LYS A 82 -8.92 15.64 11.49
CA LYS A 82 -10.26 15.43 12.04
C LYS A 82 -10.39 14.10 12.77
N LEU A 83 -9.86 13.02 12.18
CA LEU A 83 -9.86 11.69 12.82
C LEU A 83 -9.03 11.69 14.11
N LEU A 84 -7.86 12.32 14.10
CA LEU A 84 -7.03 12.45 15.30
C LEU A 84 -7.72 13.25 16.42
N ALA A 85 -8.46 14.30 16.06
CA ALA A 85 -9.23 15.09 17.02
C ALA A 85 -10.40 14.30 17.65
N MET A 86 -10.88 13.24 17.00
CA MET A 86 -11.91 12.33 17.54
C MET A 86 -11.34 11.32 18.55
N ILE A 87 -10.02 11.10 18.56
CA ILE A 87 -9.37 10.21 19.53
C ILE A 87 -9.40 10.89 20.92
N PRO A 88 -9.76 10.16 22.00
CA PRO A 88 -9.70 10.67 23.37
C PRO A 88 -8.32 11.24 23.71
N ASP A 89 -8.28 12.34 24.47
CA ASP A 89 -7.04 13.06 24.81
C ASP A 89 -5.95 12.14 25.38
N ALA A 90 -6.34 11.16 26.22
CA ALA A 90 -5.42 10.23 26.85
C ALA A 90 -4.74 9.26 25.87
N LEU A 91 -5.32 9.01 24.70
CA LEU A 91 -4.82 8.08 23.69
C LEU A 91 -4.24 8.80 22.46
N ARG A 92 -4.56 10.09 22.28
CA ARG A 92 -4.14 10.87 21.11
C ARG A 92 -2.62 10.81 20.85
N PRO A 93 -1.74 10.90 21.87
CA PRO A 93 -0.29 10.81 21.65
C PRO A 93 0.18 9.49 21.01
N ASP A 94 -0.55 8.38 21.21
CA ASP A 94 -0.20 7.07 20.65
C ASP A 94 -0.72 6.90 19.21
N TYR A 95 -1.86 7.54 18.89
CA TYR A 95 -2.46 7.51 17.55
C TYR A 95 -1.86 8.52 16.58
N GLU A 96 -1.43 9.68 17.07
CA GLU A 96 -0.82 10.74 16.27
C GLU A 96 0.33 10.22 15.38
N PRO A 97 1.35 9.49 15.88
CA PRO A 97 2.42 9.01 15.02
C PRO A 97 1.93 7.96 14.01
N CYS A 98 0.79 7.29 14.23
CA CYS A 98 0.22 6.35 13.27
C CYS A 98 -0.50 7.07 12.12
N LEU A 99 -1.25 8.13 12.44
CA LEU A 99 -2.04 8.91 11.49
C LEU A 99 -1.20 9.98 10.76
N LEU A 100 -0.23 10.56 11.45
CA LEU A 100 0.65 11.65 11.03
C LEU A 100 2.12 11.27 11.26
N PRO A 101 2.66 10.31 10.49
CA PRO A 101 4.04 9.83 10.68
C PRO A 101 5.08 10.92 10.37
N GLY A 102 6.08 11.06 11.25
CA GLY A 102 7.13 12.08 11.16
C GLY A 102 8.38 11.61 10.41
N ASP A 103 9.44 12.42 10.36
CA ASP A 103 10.64 12.13 9.56
C ASP A 103 11.36 10.82 9.94
N ARG A 104 11.25 10.39 11.20
CA ARG A 104 11.83 9.13 11.67
C ARG A 104 11.23 7.89 11.00
N ASP A 105 10.01 8.00 10.48
CA ASP A 105 9.32 6.92 9.78
C ASP A 105 9.56 6.95 8.25
N ARG A 106 10.52 7.75 7.75
CA ARG A 106 10.77 7.91 6.31
C ARG A 106 11.02 6.56 5.61
N GLU A 107 11.84 5.72 6.22
CA GLU A 107 12.18 4.41 5.67
C GLU A 107 11.00 3.44 5.71
N HIS A 108 10.20 3.46 6.79
CA HIS A 108 8.97 2.67 6.92
C HIS A 108 7.93 3.12 5.90
N ARG A 109 7.73 4.42 5.71
CA ARG A 109 6.80 4.96 4.70
C ARG A 109 7.19 4.55 3.29
N ALA A 110 8.49 4.53 2.96
CA ALA A 110 8.95 4.05 1.67
C ALA A 110 8.53 2.59 1.43
N LEU A 111 8.60 1.74 2.46
CA LEU A 111 8.13 0.35 2.39
C LEU A 111 6.61 0.25 2.27
N VAL A 112 5.85 1.08 3.00
CA VAL A 112 4.38 1.12 2.89
C VAL A 112 3.96 1.54 1.48
N THR A 113 4.57 2.58 0.91
CA THR A 113 4.30 3.02 -0.47
C THR A 113 4.66 1.94 -1.50
N ALA A 114 5.75 1.19 -1.29
CA ALA A 114 6.11 0.07 -2.14
C ALA A 114 5.10 -1.08 -2.03
N ALA A 115 4.66 -1.40 -0.81
CA ALA A 115 3.66 -2.43 -0.55
C ALA A 115 2.31 -2.09 -1.16
N ASP A 116 1.85 -0.84 -1.07
CA ASP A 116 0.62 -0.35 -1.70
C ASP A 116 0.62 -0.56 -3.22
N LYS A 117 1.72 -0.17 -3.88
CA LYS A 117 1.92 -0.43 -5.32
C LYS A 117 1.95 -1.92 -5.66
N LEU A 118 2.58 -2.74 -4.82
CA LEU A 118 2.59 -4.20 -4.98
C LEU A 118 1.18 -4.78 -4.83
N CYS A 119 0.38 -4.34 -3.86
CA CYS A 119 -1.02 -4.76 -3.71
C CYS A 119 -1.82 -4.46 -4.96
N ALA A 120 -1.75 -3.24 -5.49
CA ALA A 120 -2.42 -2.86 -6.73
C ALA A 120 -1.97 -3.73 -7.91
N TYR A 121 -0.67 -4.04 -8.00
CA TYR A 121 -0.13 -4.94 -9.01
C TYR A 121 -0.66 -6.38 -8.88
N LEU A 122 -0.63 -6.93 -7.67
CA LEU A 122 -1.14 -8.27 -7.38
C LEU A 122 -2.64 -8.38 -7.67
N LYS A 123 -3.43 -7.36 -7.31
CA LYS A 123 -4.85 -7.28 -7.67
C LYS A 123 -5.06 -7.36 -9.17
N CYS A 124 -4.23 -6.69 -9.98
CA CYS A 124 -4.30 -6.83 -11.44
C CYS A 124 -3.97 -8.25 -11.90
N LEU A 125 -2.99 -8.92 -11.29
CA LEU A 125 -2.68 -10.32 -11.63
C LEU A 125 -3.83 -11.27 -11.28
N GLU A 126 -4.46 -11.09 -10.11
CA GLU A 126 -5.62 -11.88 -9.67
C GLU A 126 -6.79 -11.73 -10.66
N GLU A 127 -7.10 -10.50 -11.07
CA GLU A 127 -8.16 -10.21 -12.04
C GLU A 127 -7.84 -10.80 -13.43
N MET A 128 -6.60 -10.68 -13.90
CA MET A 128 -6.17 -11.29 -15.17
C MET A 128 -6.27 -12.82 -15.12
N SER A 129 -5.88 -13.45 -14.01
CA SER A 129 -6.03 -14.90 -13.78
C SER A 129 -7.50 -15.34 -13.70
N ALA A 130 -8.39 -14.45 -13.24
CA ALA A 130 -9.84 -14.65 -13.26
C ALA A 130 -10.47 -14.43 -14.65
N GLY A 131 -9.66 -14.12 -15.68
CA GLY A 131 -10.12 -13.91 -17.05
C GLY A 131 -10.66 -12.51 -17.33
N ASN A 132 -10.27 -11.49 -16.54
CA ASN A 132 -10.70 -10.10 -16.70
C ASN A 132 -9.64 -9.24 -17.43
N PRO A 133 -9.74 -9.04 -18.76
CA PRO A 133 -8.73 -8.32 -19.53
C PRO A 133 -8.73 -6.80 -19.32
N GLU A 134 -9.73 -6.22 -18.63
CA GLU A 134 -9.77 -4.76 -18.36
C GLU A 134 -8.53 -4.29 -17.58
N PHE A 135 -7.94 -5.19 -16.78
CA PHE A 135 -6.77 -4.91 -15.96
C PHE A 135 -5.43 -5.00 -16.72
N ALA A 136 -5.41 -5.46 -17.98
CA ALA A 136 -4.15 -5.70 -18.72
C ALA A 136 -3.32 -4.42 -18.97
N GLN A 137 -3.95 -3.26 -19.07
CA GLN A 137 -3.23 -1.99 -19.17
C GLN A 137 -2.69 -1.53 -17.82
N ALA A 138 -3.49 -1.66 -16.76
CA ALA A 138 -3.10 -1.33 -15.40
C ALA A 138 -1.95 -2.22 -14.91
N GLU A 139 -2.02 -3.54 -15.16
CA GLU A 139 -0.96 -4.51 -14.85
C GLU A 139 0.38 -4.06 -15.43
N ARG A 140 0.44 -3.74 -16.73
CA ARG A 140 1.69 -3.31 -17.39
C ARG A 140 2.22 -2.00 -16.87
N ALA A 141 1.35 -1.08 -16.43
CA ALA A 141 1.77 0.19 -15.86
C ALA A 141 2.29 0.02 -14.42
N LEU A 142 1.57 -0.75 -13.60
CA LEU A 142 1.92 -1.03 -12.22
C LEU A 142 3.17 -1.89 -12.11
N ARG A 143 3.32 -2.90 -12.98
CA ARG A 143 4.52 -3.72 -13.08
C ARG A 143 5.77 -2.87 -13.28
N ARG A 144 5.74 -1.96 -14.26
CA ARG A 144 6.84 -1.00 -14.47
C ARG A 144 7.06 -0.12 -13.24
N SER A 145 5.98 0.40 -12.65
CA SER A 145 6.08 1.23 -11.45
C SER A 145 6.67 0.50 -10.23
N VAL A 146 6.53 -0.83 -10.10
CA VAL A 146 7.14 -1.59 -9.01
C VAL A 146 8.58 -2.02 -9.34
N GLU A 147 8.87 -2.32 -10.61
CA GLU A 147 10.23 -2.64 -11.09
C GLU A 147 11.16 -1.41 -11.05
N ASP A 148 10.61 -0.20 -11.24
CA ASP A 148 11.34 1.07 -11.18
C ASP A 148 11.63 1.55 -9.75
N LEU A 149 11.09 0.88 -8.72
CA LEU A 149 11.42 1.20 -7.32
C LEU A 149 12.87 0.78 -7.03
N ASP A 150 13.69 1.74 -6.62
CA ASP A 150 15.07 1.51 -6.18
C ASP A 150 15.10 0.95 -4.74
N LEU A 151 14.48 -0.22 -4.57
CA LEU A 151 14.39 -0.95 -3.30
C LEU A 151 14.69 -2.44 -3.53
N PRO A 152 15.81 -2.97 -3.02
CA PRO A 152 16.21 -4.35 -3.30
C PRO A 152 15.23 -5.39 -2.72
N GLU A 153 14.58 -5.10 -1.60
CA GLU A 153 13.51 -5.93 -1.02
C GLU A 153 12.27 -6.06 -1.91
N VAL A 154 11.96 -5.04 -2.73
CA VAL A 154 10.86 -5.12 -3.70
C VAL A 154 11.24 -6.09 -4.82
N ARG A 155 12.45 -5.98 -5.37
CA ARG A 155 12.95 -6.91 -6.37
C ARG A 155 12.95 -8.35 -5.85
N TYR A 156 13.45 -8.55 -4.64
CA TYR A 156 13.41 -9.85 -3.98
C TYR A 156 11.97 -10.38 -3.86
N PHE A 157 11.02 -9.53 -3.47
CA PHE A 157 9.61 -9.92 -3.36
C PHE A 157 9.01 -10.32 -4.71
N LEU A 158 9.29 -9.54 -5.77
CA LEU A 158 8.85 -9.82 -7.14
C LEU A 158 9.41 -11.16 -7.65
N GLU A 159 10.68 -11.46 -7.37
CA GLU A 159 11.32 -12.70 -7.83
C GLU A 159 10.91 -13.92 -7.01
N THR A 160 10.63 -13.74 -5.72
CA THR A 160 10.40 -14.84 -4.78
C THR A 160 8.92 -15.19 -4.60
N PHE A 161 8.04 -14.19 -4.46
CA PHE A 161 6.64 -14.42 -4.06
C PHE A 161 5.64 -14.27 -5.22
N VAL A 162 5.86 -13.30 -6.12
CA VAL A 162 4.91 -13.02 -7.22
C VAL A 162 4.64 -14.23 -8.14
N PRO A 163 5.62 -15.09 -8.50
CA PRO A 163 5.34 -16.25 -9.34
C PRO A 163 4.23 -17.15 -8.77
N SER A 164 4.13 -17.26 -7.43
CA SER A 164 3.10 -18.05 -6.76
C SER A 164 1.68 -17.52 -6.91
N PHE A 165 1.50 -16.22 -7.20
CA PHE A 165 0.16 -15.64 -7.44
C PHE A 165 -0.45 -16.04 -8.78
N ARG A 166 0.32 -16.73 -9.62
CA ARG A 166 -0.15 -17.30 -10.90
C ARG A 166 -0.43 -18.79 -10.81
N LEU A 167 -0.13 -19.39 -9.66
CA LEU A 167 -0.33 -20.82 -9.41
C LEU A 167 -1.74 -21.04 -8.87
N THR A 168 -2.34 -22.14 -9.28
CA THR A 168 -3.53 -22.71 -8.65
C THR A 168 -3.18 -23.31 -7.29
N LEU A 169 -4.19 -23.58 -6.45
CA LEU A 169 -3.98 -24.23 -5.15
C LEU A 169 -3.25 -25.58 -5.29
N ASP A 170 -3.52 -26.35 -6.35
CA ASP A 170 -2.86 -27.64 -6.60
C ASP A 170 -1.39 -27.48 -7.04
N GLU A 171 -1.02 -26.31 -7.54
CA GLU A 171 0.35 -25.98 -7.95
C GLU A 171 1.19 -25.39 -6.80
N LEU A 172 0.55 -24.92 -5.72
CA LEU A 172 1.20 -24.52 -4.47
C LEU A 172 1.64 -25.78 -3.70
N LYS A 173 2.93 -26.11 -3.78
CA LYS A 173 3.55 -27.24 -3.08
C LYS A 173 4.12 -26.86 -1.72
#